data_AF-A0A2H5N488-F1
#
_entry.id   AF-A0A2H5N488-F1
#
_cell.length_a   1.000
_cell.length_b   1.000
_cell.length_c   1.000
_cell.angle_alpha   90.00
_cell.angle_beta   90.00
_cell.angle_gamma   90.00
#
_symmetry.space_group_name_H-M   'P 1'
#
loop_
_entity.id
_entity.type
_entity.pdbx_description
1 polymer ?
#
loop_
_entity_poly.entity_id
_entity_poly.type
_entity_poly.pdbx_seq_one_letter_code
_entity_poly.pdbx_strand_id
1 'polypeptide(L)'
;MSCLCKGSPEALLVCNGFKDAEYITLALLARKLDLNVVIVLEQEEEVDLVIEISKKLNVRPVIGARAKLRTKHSGHFGSTSGEKGKFGLTTTQILRVVKKLEVAEMLDCFQLLHFHIGSQIPSTALLTDGVGEAAQIYCELVRLGANMQVIDIGGGLGIDYDGSKSADSDLSVAYTLEEYASAVVQAIRYVCDRKNVKHPVLCSESGRAIVSHHSILIFEAVSASVSRAAPVAMSPLGLQFLVEGLTEDARSDYTKMTTAALRG
;
A
#
# COMPACT_ATOMS: atom_id res chain seq x y z
N MET A 1 19.64 12.83 -1.75
CA MET A 1 21.07 12.68 -1.37
C MET A 1 21.46 11.25 -0.98
N SER A 2 20.79 10.57 -0.03
CA SER A 2 21.19 9.21 0.41
C SER A 2 21.42 8.21 -0.74
N CYS A 3 20.47 8.14 -1.69
CA CYS A 3 20.57 7.23 -2.85
C CYS A 3 21.70 7.58 -3.82
N LEU A 4 22.22 8.81 -3.81
CA LEU A 4 23.37 9.17 -4.67
C LEU A 4 24.68 8.66 -4.07
N CYS A 5 24.79 8.64 -2.74
CA CYS A 5 25.99 8.20 -2.05
C CYS A 5 26.06 6.68 -1.89
N LYS A 6 24.90 6.03 -1.78
CA LYS A 6 24.79 4.59 -1.46
C LYS A 6 24.10 3.77 -2.57
N GLY A 7 23.65 4.42 -3.65
CA GLY A 7 22.94 3.75 -4.74
C GLY A 7 23.87 2.86 -5.56
N SER A 8 23.32 1.78 -6.08
CA SER A 8 23.99 0.93 -7.06
C SER A 8 23.58 1.35 -8.49
N PRO A 9 24.51 1.46 -9.45
CA PRO A 9 24.18 1.64 -10.87
C PRO A 9 23.30 0.51 -11.44
N GLU A 10 23.34 -0.68 -10.84
CA GLU A 10 22.53 -1.84 -11.24
C GLU A 10 21.08 -1.77 -10.73
N ALA A 11 20.80 -0.88 -9.78
CA ALA A 11 19.48 -0.74 -9.18
C ALA A 11 18.67 0.37 -9.86
N LEU A 12 17.37 0.13 -10.04
CA LEU A 12 16.42 1.15 -10.47
C LEU A 12 16.16 2.14 -9.32
N LEU A 13 16.42 3.43 -9.55
CA LEU A 13 16.11 4.51 -8.62
C LEU A 13 14.87 5.25 -9.10
N VAL A 14 13.73 5.04 -8.42
CA VAL A 14 12.47 5.70 -8.73
C VAL A 14 12.32 6.96 -7.86
N CYS A 15 12.14 8.12 -8.48
CA CYS A 15 11.95 9.40 -7.82
C CYS A 15 10.47 9.79 -7.78
N ASN A 16 9.80 9.45 -6.67
CA ASN A 16 8.42 9.85 -6.34
C ASN A 16 8.39 11.14 -5.49
N GLY A 17 7.17 11.62 -5.17
CA GLY A 17 6.92 12.81 -4.36
C GLY A 17 6.89 14.12 -5.16
N PHE A 18 6.63 15.24 -4.48
CA PHE A 18 6.69 16.57 -5.09
C PHE A 18 8.13 16.95 -5.47
N LYS A 19 8.33 17.42 -6.69
CA LYS A 19 9.66 17.76 -7.22
C LYS A 19 9.74 19.22 -7.63
N ASP A 20 10.70 19.92 -7.04
CA ASP A 20 11.12 21.25 -7.49
C ASP A 20 12.31 21.14 -8.46
N ALA A 21 12.84 22.30 -8.85
CA ALA A 21 13.95 22.39 -9.80
C ALA A 21 15.24 21.77 -9.25
N GLU A 22 15.48 21.88 -7.94
CA GLU A 22 16.66 21.31 -7.29
C GLU A 22 16.60 19.78 -7.30
N TYR A 23 15.45 19.21 -6.95
CA TYR A 23 15.26 17.76 -7.00
C TYR A 23 15.41 17.23 -8.44
N ILE A 24 14.76 17.84 -9.43
CA ILE A 24 14.91 17.41 -10.84
C ILE A 24 16.36 17.53 -11.31
N THR A 25 17.05 18.62 -10.97
CA THR A 25 18.47 18.79 -11.27
C THR A 25 19.29 17.65 -10.68
N LEU A 26 19.05 17.32 -9.41
CA LEU A 26 19.76 16.25 -8.71
C LEU A 26 19.50 14.88 -9.34
N ALA A 27 18.26 14.58 -9.74
CA ALA A 27 17.91 13.34 -10.43
C ALA A 27 18.58 13.22 -11.79
N LEU A 28 18.72 14.33 -12.53
CA LEU A 28 19.45 14.37 -13.80
C LEU A 28 20.96 14.27 -13.63
N LEU A 29 21.53 14.85 -12.56
CA LEU A 29 22.93 14.67 -12.22
C LEU A 29 23.23 13.21 -11.83
N ALA A 30 22.31 12.55 -11.13
CA ALA A 30 22.41 11.12 -10.84
C ALA A 30 22.52 10.27 -12.11
N ARG A 31 21.79 10.63 -13.17
CA ARG A 31 21.92 10.00 -14.50
C ARG A 31 23.30 10.20 -15.11
N LYS A 32 23.93 11.37 -14.94
CA LYS A 32 25.32 11.61 -15.36
C LYS A 32 26.34 10.78 -14.56
N LEU A 33 25.95 10.28 -13.39
CA LEU A 33 26.75 9.37 -12.55
C LEU A 33 26.39 7.89 -12.81
N ASP A 34 25.81 7.59 -13.97
CA ASP A 34 25.41 6.24 -14.41
C ASP A 34 24.39 5.53 -13.51
N LEU A 35 23.66 6.27 -12.67
CA LEU A 35 22.54 5.70 -11.92
C LEU A 35 21.31 5.53 -12.84
N ASN A 36 20.61 4.41 -12.69
CA ASN A 36 19.38 4.12 -13.43
C ASN A 36 18.18 4.84 -12.79
N VAL A 37 18.08 6.15 -13.03
CA VAL A 37 17.09 7.02 -12.37
C VAL A 37 15.86 7.25 -13.26
N VAL A 38 14.67 7.10 -12.68
CA VAL A 38 13.39 7.46 -13.31
C VAL A 38 12.73 8.58 -12.51
N ILE A 39 12.38 9.67 -13.19
CA ILE A 39 11.62 10.78 -12.60
C ILE A 39 10.13 10.51 -12.84
N VAL A 40 9.40 10.14 -11.78
CA VAL A 40 7.95 9.85 -11.89
C VAL A 40 7.16 11.13 -11.67
N LEU A 41 6.50 11.62 -12.72
CA LEU A 41 5.67 12.82 -12.65
C LEU A 41 4.45 12.59 -11.76
N GLU A 42 4.28 13.45 -10.75
CA GLU A 42 3.11 13.46 -9.85
C GLU A 42 2.18 14.64 -10.09
N GLN A 43 2.66 15.69 -10.77
CA GLN A 43 1.89 16.86 -11.22
C GLN A 43 2.21 17.18 -12.69
N GLU A 44 1.24 17.75 -13.42
CA GLU A 44 1.37 17.97 -14.88
C GLU A 44 2.49 18.97 -15.18
N GLU A 45 2.69 19.96 -14.31
CA GLU A 45 3.64 21.05 -14.44
C GLU A 45 5.10 20.57 -14.27
N GLU A 46 5.33 19.44 -13.61
CA GLU A 46 6.68 18.86 -13.44
C GLU A 46 7.31 18.52 -14.79
N VAL A 47 6.52 18.19 -15.83
CA VAL A 47 7.05 17.83 -17.16
C VAL A 47 7.79 19.00 -17.81
N ASP A 48 7.28 20.22 -17.65
CA ASP A 48 7.86 21.41 -18.27
C ASP A 48 9.25 21.68 -17.66
N LEU A 49 9.34 21.50 -16.33
CA LEU A 49 10.58 21.66 -15.57
C LEU A 49 11.61 20.57 -15.90
N VAL A 50 11.16 19.31 -16.06
CA VAL A 50 12.03 18.20 -16.50
C VAL A 50 12.61 18.48 -17.89
N ILE A 51 11.78 18.92 -18.86
CA ILE A 51 12.23 19.24 -20.22
C ILE A 51 13.23 20.41 -20.20
N GLU A 52 12.92 21.48 -19.47
CA GLU A 52 13.77 22.67 -19.38
C GLU A 52 15.16 22.34 -18.81
N ILE A 53 15.21 21.67 -17.65
CA ILE A 53 16.45 21.34 -16.96
C ILE A 53 17.23 20.28 -17.74
N SER A 54 16.56 19.29 -18.32
CA SER A 54 17.18 18.30 -19.21
C SER A 54 17.96 18.95 -20.35
N LYS A 55 17.35 19.92 -21.03
CA LYS A 55 18.00 20.69 -22.11
C LYS A 55 19.16 21.52 -21.60
N LYS A 56 19.00 22.20 -20.46
CA LYS A 56 20.08 23.00 -19.83
C LYS A 56 21.30 22.16 -19.44
N LEU A 57 21.08 20.97 -18.90
CA LEU A 57 22.16 20.07 -18.44
C LEU A 57 22.71 19.17 -19.55
N ASN A 58 22.06 19.15 -20.72
CA ASN A 58 22.30 18.23 -21.82
C ASN A 58 22.26 16.76 -21.38
N VAL A 59 21.18 16.37 -20.67
CA VAL A 59 20.96 15.01 -20.17
C VAL A 59 19.59 14.55 -20.62
N ARG A 60 19.50 13.41 -21.35
CA ARG A 60 18.19 12.80 -21.64
C ARG A 60 17.64 12.15 -20.36
N PRO A 61 16.44 12.54 -19.89
CA PRO A 61 15.81 11.96 -18.72
C PRO A 61 15.25 10.57 -19.03
N VAL A 62 14.98 9.81 -17.98
CA VAL A 62 13.97 8.74 -18.03
C VAL A 62 12.78 9.22 -17.20
N ILE A 63 11.62 9.27 -17.84
CA ILE A 63 10.40 9.85 -17.30
C ILE A 63 9.40 8.71 -17.06
N GLY A 64 8.76 8.75 -15.90
CA GLY A 64 7.56 7.99 -15.61
C GLY A 64 6.40 8.91 -15.26
N ALA A 65 5.20 8.35 -15.12
CA ALA A 65 4.03 9.09 -14.66
C ALA A 65 3.27 8.25 -13.65
N ARG A 66 2.85 8.89 -12.55
CA ARG A 66 1.94 8.28 -11.58
C ARG A 66 0.50 8.44 -12.05
N ALA A 67 -0.18 7.35 -12.38
CA ALA A 67 -1.58 7.38 -12.79
C ALA A 67 -2.53 7.42 -11.57
N LYS A 68 -3.55 8.28 -11.66
CA LYS A 68 -4.73 8.21 -10.80
C LYS A 68 -5.70 7.19 -11.36
N LEU A 69 -5.88 6.11 -10.61
CA LEU A 69 -6.85 5.07 -10.94
C LEU A 69 -8.26 5.52 -10.54
N ARG A 70 -9.24 5.14 -11.35
CA ARG A 70 -10.67 5.33 -11.08
C ARG A 70 -11.25 4.23 -10.21
N THR A 71 -10.63 3.06 -10.21
CA THR A 71 -10.97 1.95 -9.33
C THR A 71 -10.96 2.45 -7.89
N LYS A 72 -12.15 2.53 -7.28
CA LYS A 72 -12.36 2.96 -5.89
C LYS A 72 -12.46 1.74 -5.01
N HIS A 73 -11.67 1.72 -3.95
CA HIS A 73 -11.77 0.73 -2.89
C HIS A 73 -12.60 1.30 -1.74
N SER A 74 -13.63 0.57 -1.30
CA SER A 74 -14.40 0.90 -0.10
C SER A 74 -13.53 0.62 1.13
N GLY A 75 -13.22 1.66 1.93
CA GLY A 75 -12.48 1.52 3.19
C GLY A 75 -11.58 2.71 3.52
N HIS A 76 -10.94 2.67 4.69
CA HIS A 76 -10.03 3.72 5.20
C HIS A 76 -8.71 3.84 4.41
N PHE A 77 -8.48 2.99 3.42
CA PHE A 77 -7.23 2.86 2.67
C PHE A 77 -7.06 3.87 1.51
N GLY A 78 -8.07 4.72 1.30
CA GLY A 78 -8.20 5.59 0.11
C GLY A 78 -7.74 7.05 0.25
N SER A 79 -7.14 7.48 1.37
CA SER A 79 -6.77 8.91 1.53
C SER A 79 -5.61 9.35 0.63
N THR A 80 -4.78 8.42 0.17
CA THR A 80 -3.63 8.67 -0.74
C THR A 80 -3.81 8.08 -2.14
N SER A 81 -4.94 7.43 -2.41
CA SER A 81 -5.22 6.66 -3.64
C SER A 81 -6.50 7.16 -4.32
N GLY A 82 -6.63 6.86 -5.61
CA GLY A 82 -7.76 7.25 -6.44
C GLY A 82 -7.73 8.70 -6.98
N GLU A 83 -8.79 9.08 -7.69
CA GLU A 83 -8.90 10.36 -8.42
C GLU A 83 -8.70 11.62 -7.55
N LYS A 84 -9.08 11.53 -6.26
CA LYS A 84 -8.94 12.62 -5.27
C LYS A 84 -7.60 12.62 -4.53
N GLY A 85 -6.68 11.70 -4.84
CA GLY A 85 -5.35 11.66 -4.24
C GLY A 85 -4.58 12.96 -4.49
N LYS A 86 -3.74 13.35 -3.54
CA LYS A 86 -2.87 14.54 -3.63
C LYS A 86 -1.88 14.45 -4.80
N PHE A 87 -1.51 13.23 -5.19
CA PHE A 87 -0.49 12.95 -6.19
C PHE A 87 -1.04 12.14 -7.35
N GLY A 88 -0.39 12.27 -8.50
CA GLY A 88 -0.71 11.53 -9.71
C GLY A 88 -1.58 12.31 -10.68
N LEU A 89 -1.58 11.81 -11.91
CA LEU A 89 -2.19 12.41 -13.08
C LEU A 89 -3.45 11.65 -13.47
N THR A 90 -4.52 12.37 -13.75
CA THR A 90 -5.67 11.81 -14.45
C THR A 90 -5.28 11.41 -15.88
N THR A 91 -6.05 10.53 -16.52
CA THR A 91 -5.80 10.13 -17.92
C THR A 91 -5.69 11.33 -18.86
N THR A 92 -6.51 12.37 -18.66
CA THR A 92 -6.46 13.61 -19.45
C THR A 92 -5.13 14.34 -19.27
N GLN A 93 -4.61 14.43 -18.05
CA GLN A 93 -3.32 15.06 -17.78
C GLN A 93 -2.17 14.23 -18.35
N ILE A 94 -2.24 12.89 -18.27
CA ILE A 94 -1.26 11.99 -18.90
C ILE A 94 -1.21 12.23 -20.43
N LEU A 95 -2.36 12.37 -21.10
CA LEU A 95 -2.40 12.67 -22.54
C LEU A 95 -1.76 14.03 -22.87
N ARG A 96 -1.90 15.04 -22.01
CA ARG A 96 -1.21 16.32 -22.17
C ARG A 96 0.29 16.19 -21.97
N VAL A 97 0.75 15.40 -20.99
CA VAL A 97 2.17 15.07 -20.81
C VAL A 97 2.73 14.39 -22.06
N VAL A 98 2.03 13.40 -22.63
CA VAL A 98 2.41 12.76 -23.90
C VAL A 98 2.56 13.80 -25.00
N LYS A 99 1.60 14.73 -25.13
CA LYS A 99 1.68 15.76 -26.16
C LYS A 99 2.85 16.72 -25.97
N LYS A 100 3.15 17.13 -24.73
CA LYS A 100 4.29 17.97 -24.40
C LYS A 100 5.62 17.27 -24.70
N LEU A 101 5.73 15.98 -24.37
CA LEU A 101 6.92 15.17 -24.68
C LEU A 101 7.10 14.93 -26.17
N GLU A 102 6.02 14.74 -26.93
CA GLU A 102 6.05 14.64 -28.39
C GLU A 102 6.59 15.93 -29.02
N VAL A 103 6.05 17.10 -28.62
CA VAL A 103 6.51 18.42 -29.10
C VAL A 103 7.98 18.68 -28.72
N ALA A 104 8.43 18.15 -27.59
CA ALA A 104 9.82 18.29 -27.14
C ALA A 104 10.78 17.26 -27.77
N GLU A 105 10.30 16.32 -28.60
CA GLU A 105 11.07 15.20 -29.17
C GLU A 105 11.68 14.30 -28.08
N MET A 106 10.91 14.05 -27.02
CA MET A 106 11.29 13.30 -25.82
C MET A 106 10.27 12.19 -25.46
N LEU A 107 9.45 11.76 -26.41
CA LEU A 107 8.47 10.68 -26.16
C LEU A 107 9.15 9.32 -25.89
N ASP A 108 10.36 9.12 -26.40
CA ASP A 108 11.26 8.00 -26.08
C ASP A 108 11.72 7.97 -24.62
N CYS A 109 11.71 9.13 -23.95
CA CYS A 109 12.05 9.23 -22.53
C CYS A 109 10.91 8.74 -21.63
N PHE A 110 9.68 8.58 -22.13
CA PHE A 110 8.55 8.12 -21.34
C PHE A 110 8.52 6.59 -21.27
N GLN A 111 8.95 6.03 -20.14
CA GLN A 111 9.31 4.61 -20.02
C GLN A 111 8.63 3.87 -18.86
N LEU A 112 8.02 4.57 -17.91
CA LEU A 112 7.46 3.94 -16.71
C LEU A 112 6.05 4.45 -16.38
N LEU A 113 5.11 3.52 -16.17
CA LEU A 113 3.81 3.83 -15.59
C LEU A 113 3.82 3.38 -14.13
N HIS A 114 3.66 4.32 -13.21
CA HIS A 114 3.54 4.04 -11.79
C HIS A 114 2.08 4.20 -11.35
N PHE A 115 1.63 3.41 -10.39
CA PHE A 115 0.40 3.66 -9.66
C PHE A 115 0.52 3.13 -8.25
N HIS A 116 -0.36 3.59 -7.36
CA HIS A 116 -0.36 3.14 -5.98
C HIS A 116 -1.80 2.99 -5.51
N ILE A 117 -2.24 1.74 -5.30
CA ILE A 117 -3.59 1.42 -4.82
C ILE A 117 -3.75 1.81 -3.35
N GLY A 118 -2.68 1.68 -2.56
CA GLY A 118 -2.67 1.94 -1.12
C GLY A 118 -1.71 1.01 -0.38
N SER A 119 -1.63 1.16 0.94
CA SER A 119 -0.90 0.21 1.81
C SER A 119 -1.85 -0.85 2.35
N GLN A 120 -1.34 -2.05 2.65
CA GLN A 120 -2.09 -3.13 3.30
C GLN A 120 -3.37 -3.51 2.51
N ILE A 121 -3.21 -3.89 1.24
CA ILE A 121 -4.35 -4.33 0.42
C ILE A 121 -4.82 -5.69 0.97
N PRO A 122 -6.10 -5.87 1.35
CA PRO A 122 -6.54 -7.06 2.07
C PRO A 122 -6.83 -8.27 1.17
N SER A 123 -7.10 -8.07 -0.13
CA SER A 123 -7.47 -9.15 -1.06
C SER A 123 -6.91 -8.96 -2.48
N THR A 124 -6.72 -10.08 -3.18
CA THR A 124 -6.22 -10.10 -4.57
C THR A 124 -7.24 -9.60 -5.59
N ALA A 125 -8.53 -9.65 -5.30
CA ALA A 125 -9.57 -9.10 -6.16
C ALA A 125 -9.39 -7.58 -6.33
N LEU A 126 -9.21 -6.87 -5.21
CA LEU A 126 -8.98 -5.43 -5.20
C LEU A 126 -7.68 -5.02 -5.92
N LEU A 127 -6.65 -5.86 -5.79
CA LEU A 127 -5.38 -5.69 -6.50
C LEU A 127 -5.56 -5.86 -8.01
N THR A 128 -6.27 -6.91 -8.43
CA THR A 128 -6.48 -7.28 -9.84
C THR A 128 -7.19 -6.18 -10.61
N ASP A 129 -8.21 -5.55 -10.01
CA ASP A 129 -8.95 -4.46 -10.65
C ASP A 129 -8.06 -3.24 -10.92
N GLY A 130 -7.30 -2.81 -9.91
CA GLY A 130 -6.41 -1.65 -10.03
C GLY A 130 -5.24 -1.90 -11.02
N VAL A 131 -4.63 -3.09 -10.94
CA VAL A 131 -3.58 -3.51 -11.88
C VAL A 131 -4.13 -3.60 -13.31
N GLY A 132 -5.33 -4.14 -13.48
CA GLY A 132 -6.00 -4.23 -14.77
C GLY A 132 -6.23 -2.86 -15.40
N GLU A 133 -6.73 -1.89 -14.63
CA GLU A 133 -6.91 -0.51 -15.08
C GLU A 133 -5.57 0.12 -15.52
N ALA A 134 -4.52 -0.02 -14.70
CA ALA A 134 -3.20 0.51 -15.03
C ALA A 134 -2.60 -0.13 -16.29
N ALA A 135 -2.78 -1.44 -16.47
CA ALA A 135 -2.32 -2.15 -17.67
C ALA A 135 -3.03 -1.64 -18.94
N GLN A 136 -4.30 -1.24 -18.84
CA GLN A 136 -5.01 -0.61 -19.96
C GLN A 136 -4.35 0.71 -20.36
N ILE A 137 -4.04 1.57 -19.37
CA ILE A 137 -3.36 2.85 -19.58
C ILE A 137 -1.98 2.62 -20.21
N TYR A 138 -1.19 1.71 -19.67
CA TYR A 138 0.14 1.35 -20.18
C TYR A 138 0.08 0.98 -21.68
N CYS A 139 -0.85 0.11 -22.07
CA CYS A 139 -0.97 -0.30 -23.46
C CYS A 139 -1.39 0.83 -24.40
N GLU A 140 -2.24 1.76 -23.93
CA GLU A 140 -2.57 2.95 -24.74
C GLU A 140 -1.38 3.91 -24.88
N LEU A 141 -0.54 4.04 -23.86
CA LEU A 141 0.71 4.82 -23.95
C LEU A 141 1.68 4.24 -24.98
N VAL A 142 1.83 2.90 -25.01
CA VAL A 142 2.61 2.21 -26.05
C VAL A 142 2.06 2.52 -27.45
N ARG A 143 0.74 2.47 -27.62
CA ARG A 143 0.08 2.78 -28.90
C ARG A 143 0.26 4.22 -29.34
N LEU A 144 0.35 5.15 -28.39
CA LEU A 144 0.64 6.57 -28.65
C LEU A 144 2.12 6.82 -28.98
N GLY A 145 2.97 5.79 -28.96
CA GLY A 145 4.38 5.88 -29.35
C GLY A 145 5.36 6.11 -28.20
N ALA A 146 4.90 6.09 -26.94
CA ALA A 146 5.79 6.13 -25.79
C ALA A 146 6.61 4.83 -25.70
N ASN A 147 7.89 4.95 -25.35
CA ASN A 147 8.81 3.82 -25.21
C ASN A 147 8.63 3.09 -23.87
N MET A 148 7.38 2.79 -23.50
CA MET A 148 7.06 2.23 -22.19
C MET A 148 7.74 0.88 -21.98
N GLN A 149 8.44 0.72 -20.85
CA GLN A 149 9.19 -0.49 -20.49
C GLN A 149 8.70 -1.11 -19.17
N VAL A 150 8.30 -0.27 -18.21
CA VAL A 150 8.05 -0.69 -16.82
C VAL A 150 6.64 -0.35 -16.40
N ILE A 151 5.97 -1.30 -15.74
CA ILE A 151 4.82 -1.02 -14.88
C ILE A 151 5.30 -1.17 -13.44
N ASP A 152 5.21 -0.08 -12.70
CA ASP A 152 5.44 -0.05 -11.25
C ASP A 152 4.09 -0.03 -10.53
N ILE A 153 3.81 -1.12 -9.82
CA ILE A 153 2.54 -1.28 -9.09
C ILE A 153 2.55 -0.59 -7.72
N GLY A 154 3.69 0.03 -7.37
CA GLY A 154 3.93 0.62 -6.06
C GLY A 154 3.96 -0.44 -4.97
N GLY A 155 3.67 -0.02 -3.74
CA GLY A 155 3.47 -0.93 -2.61
C GLY A 155 2.07 -1.56 -2.57
N GLY A 156 1.70 -2.05 -1.39
CA GLY A 156 0.35 -2.56 -1.14
C GLY A 156 0.28 -4.04 -0.79
N LEU A 157 1.36 -4.80 -1.05
CA LEU A 157 1.55 -6.12 -0.45
C LEU A 157 1.41 -6.01 1.07
N GLY A 158 0.35 -6.59 1.61
CA GLY A 158 0.01 -6.55 3.02
C GLY A 158 0.66 -7.67 3.81
N ILE A 159 0.56 -7.54 5.12
CA ILE A 159 1.11 -8.50 6.10
C ILE A 159 -0.01 -8.97 7.01
N ASP A 160 -0.01 -10.27 7.30
CA ASP A 160 -0.85 -10.86 8.33
C ASP A 160 -0.23 -10.61 9.72
N TYR A 161 -0.69 -9.56 10.41
CA TYR A 161 -0.18 -9.20 11.74
C TYR A 161 -0.87 -9.96 12.87
N ASP A 162 -2.14 -10.34 12.70
CA ASP A 162 -2.94 -10.99 13.75
C ASP A 162 -3.04 -12.53 13.58
N GLY A 163 -2.58 -13.06 12.45
CA GLY A 163 -2.56 -14.49 12.14
C GLY A 163 -3.91 -15.02 11.62
N SER A 164 -4.89 -14.15 11.38
CA SER A 164 -6.26 -14.56 11.02
C SER A 164 -6.41 -14.97 9.56
N LYS A 165 -5.48 -14.57 8.68
CA LYS A 165 -5.55 -14.78 7.22
C LYS A 165 -6.89 -14.35 6.60
N SER A 166 -7.48 -13.28 7.15
CA SER A 166 -8.78 -12.75 6.71
C SER A 166 -8.63 -11.44 5.95
N ALA A 167 -9.58 -11.18 5.04
CA ALA A 167 -9.77 -9.90 4.37
C ALA A 167 -10.68 -8.95 5.16
N ASP A 168 -11.38 -9.48 6.18
CA ASP A 168 -12.30 -8.72 7.05
C ASP A 168 -11.58 -8.07 8.24
N SER A 169 -10.29 -8.37 8.45
CA SER A 169 -9.44 -7.72 9.46
C SER A 169 -8.55 -6.67 8.81
N ASP A 170 -8.55 -5.46 9.38
CA ASP A 170 -7.66 -4.37 8.97
C ASP A 170 -6.17 -4.67 9.25
N LEU A 171 -5.88 -5.70 10.04
CA LEU A 171 -4.54 -6.13 10.44
C LEU A 171 -4.07 -7.39 9.71
N SER A 172 -4.83 -7.88 8.72
CA SER A 172 -4.51 -9.11 8.00
C SER A 172 -4.64 -8.97 6.48
N VAL A 173 -4.30 -10.05 5.77
CA VAL A 173 -4.56 -10.25 4.34
C VAL A 173 -5.13 -11.65 4.12
N ALA A 174 -5.96 -11.82 3.08
CA ALA A 174 -6.53 -13.11 2.67
C ALA A 174 -5.77 -13.78 1.51
N TYR A 175 -4.46 -13.55 1.41
CA TYR A 175 -3.63 -14.11 0.34
C TYR A 175 -2.21 -14.42 0.80
N THR A 176 -1.57 -15.30 0.05
CA THR A 176 -0.13 -15.60 0.08
C THR A 176 0.65 -14.69 -0.85
N LEU A 177 1.98 -14.68 -0.72
CA LEU A 177 2.87 -13.93 -1.61
C LEU A 177 2.74 -14.42 -3.06
N GLU A 178 2.60 -15.72 -3.26
CA GLU A 178 2.44 -16.36 -4.56
C GLU A 178 1.11 -15.95 -5.23
N GLU A 179 0.02 -15.90 -4.46
CA GLU A 179 -1.28 -15.45 -4.95
C GLU A 179 -1.26 -13.97 -5.32
N TYR A 180 -0.59 -13.12 -4.52
CA TYR A 180 -0.37 -11.71 -4.84
C TYR A 180 0.40 -11.55 -6.16
N ALA A 181 1.54 -12.23 -6.29
CA ALA A 181 2.38 -12.16 -7.49
C ALA A 181 1.64 -12.68 -8.73
N SER A 182 0.94 -13.81 -8.59
CA SER A 182 0.14 -14.41 -9.66
C SER A 182 -0.98 -13.48 -10.11
N ALA A 183 -1.70 -12.84 -9.18
CA ALA A 183 -2.77 -11.90 -9.50
C ALA A 183 -2.25 -10.71 -10.34
N VAL A 184 -1.10 -10.13 -9.95
CA VAL A 184 -0.48 -9.03 -10.71
C VAL A 184 -0.08 -9.48 -12.12
N VAL A 185 0.67 -10.59 -12.22
CA VAL A 185 1.19 -11.08 -13.50
C VAL A 185 0.05 -11.44 -14.44
N GLN A 186 -0.98 -12.13 -13.95
CA GLN A 186 -2.14 -12.53 -14.76
C GLN A 186 -2.94 -11.32 -15.25
N ALA A 187 -3.19 -10.34 -14.39
CA ALA A 187 -3.92 -9.12 -14.76
C ALA A 187 -3.21 -8.35 -15.90
N ILE A 188 -1.90 -8.16 -15.77
CA ILE A 188 -1.10 -7.46 -16.79
C ILE A 188 -1.03 -8.27 -18.08
N ARG A 189 -0.70 -9.57 -17.98
CA ARG A 189 -0.63 -10.47 -19.12
C ARG A 189 -1.92 -10.46 -19.93
N TYR A 190 -3.06 -10.58 -19.26
CA TYR A 190 -4.36 -10.60 -19.93
C TYR A 190 -4.59 -9.36 -20.81
N VAL A 191 -4.25 -8.17 -20.31
CA VAL A 191 -4.42 -6.93 -21.06
C VAL A 191 -3.40 -6.80 -22.19
N CYS A 192 -2.13 -7.09 -21.93
CA CYS A 192 -1.06 -7.03 -22.92
C CYS A 192 -1.28 -8.00 -24.09
N ASP A 193 -1.66 -9.26 -23.79
CA ASP A 193 -1.95 -10.29 -24.80
C ASP A 193 -3.11 -9.86 -25.70
N ARG A 194 -4.21 -9.36 -25.12
CA ARG A 194 -5.37 -8.88 -25.89
C ARG A 194 -5.08 -7.67 -26.76
N LYS A 195 -4.16 -6.80 -26.32
CA LYS A 195 -3.80 -5.57 -27.05
C LYS A 195 -2.59 -5.75 -27.97
N ASN A 196 -2.00 -6.95 -27.99
CA ASN A 196 -0.78 -7.28 -28.71
C ASN A 196 0.39 -6.34 -28.37
N VAL A 197 0.56 -6.06 -27.08
CA VAL A 197 1.64 -5.22 -26.53
C VAL A 197 2.65 -6.12 -25.83
N LYS A 198 3.95 -5.86 -26.03
CA LYS A 198 5.03 -6.58 -25.35
C LYS A 198 4.87 -6.48 -23.83
N HIS A 199 5.10 -7.59 -23.13
CA HIS A 199 5.01 -7.60 -21.67
C HIS A 199 6.07 -6.68 -21.04
N PRO A 200 5.69 -5.80 -20.10
CA PRO A 200 6.62 -4.91 -19.41
C PRO A 200 7.43 -5.64 -18.35
N VAL A 201 8.50 -4.98 -17.90
CA VAL A 201 9.12 -5.28 -16.61
C VAL A 201 8.17 -4.84 -15.49
N LEU A 202 8.02 -5.69 -14.47
CA LEU A 202 7.19 -5.38 -13.31
C LEU A 202 8.05 -4.93 -12.14
N CYS A 203 7.71 -3.79 -11.56
CA CYS A 203 8.33 -3.27 -10.35
C CYS A 203 7.30 -3.24 -9.21
N SER A 204 7.74 -3.51 -7.98
CA SER A 204 6.94 -3.39 -6.77
C SER A 204 7.74 -2.73 -5.66
N GLU A 205 7.11 -1.78 -4.97
CA GLU A 205 7.66 -1.00 -3.87
C GLU A 205 7.15 -1.53 -2.52
N SER A 206 7.17 -2.86 -2.33
CA SER A 206 6.59 -3.57 -1.17
C SER A 206 7.41 -3.43 0.13
N GLY A 207 7.68 -2.19 0.54
CA GLY A 207 8.53 -1.88 1.70
C GLY A 207 8.04 -2.50 3.00
N ARG A 208 6.75 -2.36 3.34
CA ARG A 208 6.12 -2.94 4.55
C ARG A 208 6.38 -4.44 4.64
N ALA A 209 6.25 -5.16 3.52
CA ALA A 209 6.40 -6.60 3.51
C ALA A 209 7.84 -7.04 3.82
N ILE A 210 8.83 -6.28 3.34
CA ILE A 210 10.25 -6.56 3.56
C ILE A 210 10.67 -6.23 5.00
N VAL A 211 10.21 -5.11 5.55
CA VAL A 211 10.68 -4.62 6.86
C VAL A 211 9.78 -4.99 8.04
N SER A 212 8.62 -5.63 7.86
CA SER A 212 7.69 -5.85 8.97
C SER A 212 8.26 -6.71 10.10
N HIS A 213 8.94 -7.82 9.78
CA HIS A 213 9.36 -8.83 10.76
C HIS A 213 10.86 -8.76 11.12
N HIS A 214 11.59 -7.73 10.67
CA HIS A 214 13.05 -7.68 10.87
C HIS A 214 13.49 -7.19 12.26
N SER A 215 12.56 -6.67 13.07
CA SER A 215 12.86 -6.07 14.38
C SER A 215 11.85 -6.50 15.43
N ILE A 216 12.34 -6.79 16.63
CA ILE A 216 11.53 -7.18 17.79
C ILE A 216 11.85 -6.22 18.92
N LEU A 217 10.81 -5.71 19.58
CA LEU A 217 10.93 -4.84 20.73
C LEU A 217 10.67 -5.65 22.00
N ILE A 218 11.69 -5.80 22.85
CA ILE A 218 11.64 -6.62 24.07
C ILE A 218 11.72 -5.68 25.28
N PHE A 219 10.80 -5.85 26.22
CA PHE A 219 10.80 -5.13 27.50
C PHE A 219 10.64 -6.10 28.67
N GLU A 220 11.21 -5.72 29.81
CA GLU A 220 11.00 -6.41 31.07
C GLU A 220 9.70 -5.93 31.74
N ALA A 221 8.88 -6.86 32.23
CA ALA A 221 7.71 -6.55 33.03
C ALA A 221 8.15 -6.21 34.47
N VAL A 222 8.12 -4.91 34.82
CA VAL A 222 8.62 -4.42 36.12
C VAL A 222 7.65 -4.67 37.28
N SER A 223 6.35 -4.63 37.02
CA SER A 223 5.31 -4.84 38.03
C SER A 223 4.00 -5.27 37.38
N ALA A 224 3.21 -6.07 38.10
CA ALA A 224 1.86 -6.45 37.72
C ALA A 224 0.91 -6.26 38.90
N SER A 225 -0.15 -5.48 38.69
CA SER A 225 -1.22 -5.33 39.69
C SER A 225 -2.20 -6.47 39.57
N VAL A 226 -2.17 -7.42 40.50
CA VAL A 226 -3.17 -8.47 40.60
C VAL A 226 -4.27 -7.98 41.55
N SER A 227 -5.46 -7.70 41.02
CA SER A 227 -6.64 -7.55 41.85
C SER A 227 -6.99 -8.94 42.40
N ARG A 228 -6.54 -9.24 43.62
CA ARG A 228 -7.23 -10.21 44.43
C ARG A 228 -8.56 -9.56 44.78
N ALA A 229 -9.63 -9.96 44.09
CA ALA A 229 -10.94 -9.85 44.72
C ALA A 229 -10.77 -10.54 46.08
N ALA A 230 -10.84 -9.75 47.17
CA ALA A 230 -10.93 -10.35 48.49
C ALA A 230 -12.09 -11.35 48.41
N PRO A 231 -11.99 -12.57 48.98
CA PRO A 231 -13.19 -13.34 49.20
C PRO A 231 -14.13 -12.37 49.92
N VAL A 232 -15.26 -12.04 49.30
CA VAL A 232 -16.26 -11.21 49.95
C VAL A 232 -16.60 -12.02 51.19
N ALA A 233 -16.07 -11.62 52.33
CA ALA A 233 -16.55 -12.09 53.61
C ALA A 233 -17.95 -11.49 53.70
N MET A 234 -18.90 -12.18 53.06
CA MET A 234 -20.29 -11.80 53.08
C MET A 234 -20.68 -11.82 54.54
N SER A 235 -20.99 -10.64 55.09
CA SER A 235 -21.60 -10.58 56.40
C SER A 235 -22.89 -11.40 56.35
N PRO A 236 -23.32 -12.02 57.46
CA PRO A 236 -24.59 -12.74 57.52
C PRO A 236 -25.78 -11.91 57.00
N LEU A 237 -25.75 -10.59 57.25
CA LEU A 237 -26.70 -9.61 56.74
C LEU A 237 -26.65 -9.44 55.21
N GLY A 238 -25.44 -9.41 54.62
CA GLY A 238 -25.28 -9.34 53.17
C GLY A 238 -25.82 -10.58 52.48
N LEU A 239 -25.60 -11.77 53.07
CA LEU A 239 -26.07 -13.04 52.53
C LEU A 239 -27.61 -13.09 52.55
N GLN A 240 -28.22 -12.62 53.64
CA GLN A 240 -29.67 -12.59 53.79
C GLN A 240 -30.33 -11.64 52.79
N PHE A 241 -29.76 -10.46 52.56
CA PHE A 241 -30.24 -9.52 51.55
C PHE A 241 -30.18 -10.11 50.13
N LEU A 242 -29.11 -10.86 49.83
CA LEU A 242 -28.94 -11.52 48.53
C LEU A 242 -29.97 -12.64 48.33
N VAL A 243 -30.25 -13.44 49.37
CA VAL A 243 -31.26 -14.51 49.34
C VAL A 243 -32.69 -13.94 49.26
N GLU A 244 -32.95 -12.79 49.86
CA GLU A 244 -34.22 -12.07 49.73
C GLU A 244 -34.41 -11.49 48.32
N GLY A 245 -33.34 -11.12 47.62
CA GLY A 245 -33.38 -10.67 46.23
C GLY A 245 -33.53 -11.78 45.18
N LEU A 246 -33.47 -13.06 45.57
CA LEU A 246 -33.65 -14.20 44.66
C LEU A 246 -35.13 -14.40 44.29
N THR A 247 -35.36 -14.96 43.10
CA THR A 247 -36.67 -15.47 42.70
C THR A 247 -37.11 -16.62 43.63
N GLU A 248 -38.43 -16.82 43.77
CA GLU A 248 -39.02 -17.86 44.64
C GLU A 248 -38.39 -19.25 44.42
N ASP A 249 -38.21 -19.64 43.15
CA ASP A 249 -37.61 -20.93 42.78
C ASP A 249 -36.16 -21.04 43.24
N ALA A 250 -35.36 -19.98 43.03
CA ALA A 250 -33.96 -19.94 43.45
C ALA A 250 -33.80 -19.91 44.98
N ARG A 251 -34.74 -19.29 45.70
CA ARG A 251 -34.79 -19.30 47.17
C ARG A 251 -35.15 -20.68 47.72
N SER A 252 -36.09 -21.36 47.07
CA SER A 252 -36.47 -22.74 47.39
C SER A 252 -35.29 -23.70 47.25
N ASP A 253 -34.55 -23.61 46.15
CA ASP A 253 -33.39 -24.46 45.90
C ASP A 253 -32.22 -24.15 46.84
N TYR A 254 -31.96 -22.88 47.13
CA TYR A 254 -30.98 -22.48 48.15
C TYR A 254 -31.31 -23.09 49.53
N THR A 255 -32.59 -23.06 49.92
CA THR A 255 -33.05 -23.61 51.20
C THR A 255 -32.90 -25.14 51.25
N LYS A 256 -33.23 -25.84 50.15
CA LYS A 256 -33.03 -27.30 50.03
C LYS A 256 -31.55 -27.67 50.15
N MET A 257 -30.66 -26.96 49.43
CA MET A 257 -29.23 -27.21 49.48
C MET A 257 -28.64 -26.95 50.87
N THR A 258 -29.07 -25.87 51.52
CA THR A 258 -28.63 -25.54 52.89
C THR A 258 -29.10 -26.58 53.91
N THR A 259 -30.35 -27.06 53.77
CA THR A 259 -30.91 -28.10 54.63
C THR A 259 -30.23 -29.46 54.43
N ALA A 260 -29.85 -29.79 53.18
CA ALA A 260 -29.07 -30.99 52.87
C ALA A 260 -27.66 -30.91 53.47
N ALA A 261 -26.99 -29.76 53.35
CA ALA A 261 -25.66 -29.55 53.92
C ALA A 261 -25.63 -29.61 55.46
N LEU A 262 -26.72 -29.20 56.14
CA LEU A 262 -26.84 -29.29 57.60
C LEU A 262 -27.21 -30.69 58.10
N ARG A 263 -27.73 -31.57 57.24
CA ARG A 263 -28.14 -32.93 57.61
C ARG A 263 -27.03 -33.97 57.50
N GLY A 264 -25.93 -33.66 56.80
CA GLY A 264 -24.81 -34.59 56.59
C GLY A 264 -25.13 -35.67 55.58
#